data_AF-A0A540WK81-F1
#
_entry.id   AF-A0A540WK81-F1
#
_cell.length_a   1.000
_cell.length_b   1.000
_cell.length_c   1.000
_cell.angle_alpha   90.00
_cell.angle_beta   90.00
_cell.angle_gamma   90.00
#
_symmetry.space_group_name_H-M   'P 1'
#
loop_
_entity.id
_entity.type
_entity.pdbx_description
1 polymer ?
#
loop_
_entity_poly.entity_id
_entity_poly.type
_entity_poly.pdbx_seq_one_letter_code
_entity_poly.pdbx_strand_id
1 'polypeptide(L)'
;MTWTLCITPSRFTPDQLSILEFSSIDDLMSEFFEDATDPMLRAEKNGHAIIPARPCPPRADGLYEGKGGDPTPTPYRRNANFSHVTLAVVDFDCEEQSALDSWLAGLRQRGLWFVAYPTHSYGQPTKPIRYRVVLPFSEPVAVGSPSRWADSLWPRLMDSLGLASQATAALKADPACKDVARLYYLPSWNPSNATPRPAPEHHQGQPLDVEALFGPLLRQPFARYVERPSEQHVTGAVPVDLQAIRKRLRRFRRKDYCQAIAQMDAGEVLILDGQRHLGINRLTEMLARVAAPDESSESLLAIAQRSLDALASLEPSRDVWGEALRGLDGARAKLQQWDLQRKANREAEEAAWRRTVMLVATSNHRRGSTP
;
A
#
# COMPACT_ATOMS: atom_id res chain seq x y z
N MET A 1 -16.03 16.15 -14.30
CA MET A 1 -15.10 15.51 -13.35
C MET A 1 -14.34 14.46 -14.14
N THR A 2 -13.01 14.39 -14.02
CA THR A 2 -12.20 13.46 -14.81
C THR A 2 -11.88 12.21 -13.99
N TRP A 3 -12.01 11.04 -14.60
CA TRP A 3 -11.54 9.79 -14.02
C TRP A 3 -10.17 9.44 -14.58
N THR A 4 -9.22 9.17 -13.70
CA THR A 4 -7.83 8.92 -14.07
C THR A 4 -7.41 7.50 -13.73
N LEU A 5 -6.76 6.82 -14.66
CA LEU A 5 -6.02 5.59 -14.42
C LEU A 5 -4.56 5.79 -14.77
N CYS A 6 -3.67 5.11 -14.06
CA CYS A 6 -2.32 4.91 -14.58
C CYS A 6 -2.22 3.55 -15.25
N ILE A 7 -1.54 3.47 -16.39
CA ILE A 7 -1.21 2.22 -17.08
C ILE A 7 0.30 2.05 -17.11
N THR A 8 0.75 0.81 -16.95
CA THR A 8 2.11 0.40 -17.27
C THR A 8 2.09 -0.72 -18.31
N PRO A 9 2.92 -0.63 -19.37
CA PRO A 9 2.90 -1.58 -20.47
C PRO A 9 3.52 -2.95 -20.10
N SER A 10 4.26 -3.07 -19.00
CA SER A 10 4.99 -4.30 -18.71
C SER A 10 5.41 -4.47 -17.25
N ARG A 11 5.45 -5.74 -16.80
CA ARG A 11 6.11 -6.15 -15.55
C ARG A 11 7.61 -5.84 -15.51
N PHE A 12 8.23 -5.59 -16.67
CA PHE A 12 9.68 -5.40 -16.83
C PHE A 12 10.11 -3.92 -16.83
N THR A 13 9.18 -2.99 -17.02
CA THR A 13 9.38 -1.53 -16.86
C THR A 13 8.23 -0.92 -16.05
N PRO A 14 7.95 -1.43 -14.82
CA PRO A 14 6.76 -1.08 -14.03
C PRO A 14 6.77 0.35 -13.46
N ASP A 15 7.81 1.11 -13.80
CA ASP A 15 8.24 2.32 -13.09
C ASP A 15 7.82 3.60 -13.82
N GLN A 16 7.51 3.52 -15.12
CA GLN A 16 6.94 4.64 -15.88
C GLN A 16 5.44 4.43 -16.05
N LEU A 17 4.68 5.44 -15.62
CA LEU A 17 3.22 5.46 -15.68
C LEU A 17 2.76 6.33 -16.85
N SER A 18 1.92 5.75 -17.70
CA SER A 18 1.08 6.52 -18.63
C SER A 18 -0.22 6.87 -17.93
N ILE A 19 -0.74 8.08 -18.18
CA ILE A 19 -1.98 8.55 -17.58
C ILE A 19 -3.08 8.44 -18.63
N LEU A 20 -4.16 7.74 -18.31
CA LEU A 20 -5.41 7.77 -19.07
C LEU A 20 -6.44 8.60 -18.34
N GLU A 21 -7.17 9.41 -19.09
CA GLU A 21 -8.23 10.28 -18.59
C GLU A 21 -9.54 9.99 -19.31
N PHE A 22 -10.60 9.82 -18.52
CA PHE A 22 -11.93 9.54 -19.02
C PHE A 22 -12.87 10.69 -18.63
N SER A 23 -13.72 11.05 -19.59
CA SER A 23 -14.64 12.19 -19.45
C SER A 23 -15.84 11.86 -18.57
N SER A 24 -16.21 10.58 -18.50
CA SER A 24 -17.31 10.05 -17.73
C SER A 24 -16.98 8.69 -17.10
N ILE A 25 -17.80 8.29 -16.13
CA ILE A 25 -17.77 6.95 -15.53
C ILE A 25 -18.25 5.87 -16.50
N ASP A 26 -19.17 6.22 -17.40
CA ASP A 26 -19.69 5.31 -18.44
C ASP A 26 -18.60 4.94 -19.44
N ASP A 27 -17.82 5.92 -19.92
CA ASP A 27 -16.69 5.64 -20.82
C ASP A 27 -15.69 4.70 -20.16
N LEU A 28 -15.31 5.02 -18.91
CA LEU A 28 -14.35 4.25 -18.12
C LEU A 28 -14.78 2.79 -17.94
N MET A 29 -16.02 2.58 -17.48
CA MET A 29 -16.52 1.24 -17.20
C MET A 29 -16.81 0.45 -18.47
N SER A 30 -17.18 1.12 -19.57
CA SER A 30 -17.35 0.48 -20.89
C SER A 30 -16.02 -0.02 -21.43
N GLU A 31 -14.96 0.79 -21.38
CA GLU A 31 -13.62 0.38 -21.83
C GLU A 31 -13.09 -0.80 -21.00
N PHE A 32 -13.34 -0.80 -19.68
CA PHE A 32 -13.05 -1.96 -18.82
C PHE A 32 -13.78 -3.24 -19.22
N PHE A 33 -15.05 -3.11 -19.61
CA PHE A 33 -15.86 -4.26 -19.99
C PHE A 33 -15.46 -4.79 -21.37
N GLU A 34 -15.18 -3.90 -22.32
CA GLU A 34 -14.65 -4.27 -23.65
C GLU A 34 -13.36 -5.09 -23.51
N ASP A 35 -12.39 -4.60 -22.74
CA ASP A 35 -11.15 -5.32 -22.41
C ASP A 35 -11.42 -6.67 -21.72
N ALA A 36 -12.48 -6.76 -20.91
CA ALA A 36 -12.86 -8.00 -20.26
C ALA A 36 -13.51 -9.00 -21.23
N THR A 37 -14.27 -8.53 -22.21
CA THR A 37 -14.92 -9.39 -23.20
C THR A 37 -13.93 -9.99 -24.20
N ASP A 38 -12.90 -9.24 -24.60
CA ASP A 38 -11.85 -9.69 -25.51
C ASP A 38 -10.47 -9.76 -24.81
N PRO A 39 -10.23 -10.77 -23.95
CA PRO A 39 -9.00 -10.86 -23.18
C PRO A 39 -7.82 -11.20 -24.09
N MET A 40 -6.65 -10.68 -23.76
CA MET A 40 -5.42 -11.14 -24.42
C MET A 40 -5.14 -12.62 -24.11
N LEU A 41 -5.03 -13.45 -25.17
CA LEU A 41 -4.62 -14.86 -25.06
C LEU A 41 -3.09 -14.97 -24.95
N ARG A 42 -2.57 -15.54 -23.85
CA ARG A 42 -1.12 -15.66 -23.64
C ARG A 42 -0.75 -16.76 -22.65
N ALA A 43 0.39 -17.43 -22.86
CA ALA A 43 0.88 -18.48 -21.97
C ALA A 43 1.44 -17.96 -20.64
N GLU A 44 1.98 -16.73 -20.62
CA GLU A 44 2.55 -16.10 -19.43
C GLU A 44 1.75 -14.89 -18.96
N LYS A 45 1.85 -14.59 -17.67
CA LYS A 45 1.37 -13.34 -17.09
C LYS A 45 2.37 -12.21 -17.38
N ASN A 46 2.30 -11.65 -18.57
CA ASN A 46 3.08 -10.49 -19.01
C ASN A 46 2.17 -9.53 -19.80
N GLY A 47 1.88 -8.35 -19.27
CA GLY A 47 0.96 -7.46 -19.94
C GLY A 47 0.72 -6.14 -19.26
N HIS A 48 -0.13 -5.35 -19.93
CA HIS A 48 -0.64 -4.10 -19.43
C HIS A 48 -1.31 -4.29 -18.07
N ALA A 49 -1.00 -3.37 -17.17
CA ALA A 49 -1.62 -3.31 -15.87
C ALA A 49 -2.03 -1.88 -15.57
N ILE A 50 -3.13 -1.77 -14.86
CA ILE A 50 -3.68 -0.51 -14.38
C ILE A 50 -3.30 -0.29 -12.93
N ILE A 51 -3.32 0.98 -12.54
CA ILE A 51 -3.45 1.44 -11.17
C ILE A 51 -4.69 2.32 -11.15
N PRO A 52 -5.75 1.95 -10.42
CA PRO A 52 -6.99 2.72 -10.32
C PRO A 52 -6.80 3.90 -9.36
N ALA A 53 -5.77 4.70 -9.61
CA ALA A 53 -5.40 5.83 -8.79
C ALA A 53 -4.78 6.94 -9.64
N ARG A 54 -5.05 8.17 -9.23
CA ARG A 54 -4.52 9.38 -9.83
C ARG A 54 -3.21 9.77 -9.15
N PRO A 55 -2.13 10.05 -9.91
CA PRO A 55 -0.88 10.50 -9.31
C PRO A 55 -1.06 11.86 -8.63
N CYS A 56 -0.23 12.14 -7.64
CA CYS A 56 -0.04 13.49 -7.13
C CYS A 56 0.64 14.35 -8.21
N PRO A 57 0.49 15.68 -8.17
CA PRO A 57 1.48 16.56 -8.78
C PRO A 57 2.88 16.22 -8.23
N PRO A 58 3.96 16.57 -8.96
CA PRO A 58 5.30 16.45 -8.40
C PRO A 58 5.42 17.27 -7.11
N ARG A 59 6.38 16.90 -6.26
CA ARG A 59 6.69 17.63 -5.03
C ARG A 59 7.15 19.05 -5.32
N ALA A 60 7.36 19.85 -4.28
CA ALA A 60 7.79 21.25 -4.42
C ALA A 60 9.12 21.40 -5.18
N ASP A 61 9.98 20.37 -5.14
CA ASP A 61 11.23 20.27 -5.90
C ASP A 61 11.04 19.83 -7.37
N GLY A 62 9.80 19.57 -7.79
CA GLY A 62 9.47 19.07 -9.13
C GLY A 62 9.64 17.56 -9.30
N LEU A 63 9.88 16.80 -8.22
CA LEU A 63 10.23 15.37 -8.29
C LEU A 63 9.20 14.47 -7.59
N TYR A 64 9.13 13.21 -8.03
CA TYR A 64 8.36 12.12 -7.42
C TYR A 64 9.24 11.25 -6.54
N GLU A 65 8.65 10.39 -5.71
CA GLU A 65 9.38 9.36 -4.97
C GLU A 65 9.63 8.13 -5.85
N GLY A 66 10.88 7.78 -6.09
CA GLY A 66 11.31 6.74 -7.01
C GLY A 66 11.64 5.39 -6.37
N LYS A 67 12.55 4.65 -7.01
CA LYS A 67 13.08 3.39 -6.48
C LYS A 67 13.89 3.68 -5.22
N GLY A 68 13.82 2.83 -4.20
CA GLY A 68 14.44 3.09 -2.88
C GLY A 68 13.83 4.24 -2.06
N GLY A 69 13.23 5.25 -2.70
CA GLY A 69 12.92 6.55 -2.11
C GLY A 69 13.61 7.70 -2.85
N ASP A 70 14.46 7.38 -3.83
CA ASP A 70 15.24 8.36 -4.60
C ASP A 70 14.33 9.29 -5.40
N PRO A 71 14.57 10.60 -5.42
CA PRO A 71 13.81 11.53 -6.24
C PRO A 71 13.90 11.19 -7.75
N THR A 72 12.79 11.30 -8.48
CA THR A 72 12.73 11.05 -9.93
C THR A 72 11.86 12.09 -10.64
N PRO A 73 12.22 12.55 -11.85
CA PRO A 73 11.44 13.55 -12.58
C PRO A 73 10.15 13.00 -13.20
N THR A 74 10.02 11.67 -13.32
CA THR A 74 8.83 11.04 -13.91
C THR A 74 7.94 10.40 -12.85
N PRO A 75 6.60 10.39 -13.04
CA PRO A 75 5.68 9.70 -12.13
C PRO A 75 6.11 8.24 -11.95
N TYR A 76 6.33 7.85 -10.71
CA TYR A 76 6.86 6.53 -10.35
C TYR A 76 5.85 5.76 -9.51
N ARG A 77 5.85 4.44 -9.66
CA ARG A 77 4.92 3.55 -8.95
C ARG A 77 5.30 3.39 -7.47
N ARG A 78 4.89 4.36 -6.65
CA ARG A 78 4.95 4.33 -5.19
C ARG A 78 3.64 4.83 -4.62
N ASN A 79 3.14 4.20 -3.56
CA ASN A 79 1.89 4.62 -2.93
C ASN A 79 1.89 6.12 -2.60
N ALA A 80 3.03 6.68 -2.17
CA ALA A 80 3.20 8.10 -1.85
C ALA A 80 2.92 9.05 -3.03
N ASN A 81 3.07 8.59 -4.27
CA ASN A 81 2.87 9.38 -5.47
C ASN A 81 1.42 9.41 -5.94
N PHE A 82 0.44 8.92 -5.15
CA PHE A 82 -0.96 8.90 -5.55
C PHE A 82 -1.83 9.71 -4.59
N SER A 83 -2.71 10.53 -5.17
CA SER A 83 -3.56 11.48 -4.45
C SER A 83 -4.99 11.00 -4.27
N HIS A 84 -5.49 10.21 -5.23
CA HIS A 84 -6.86 9.71 -5.24
C HIS A 84 -6.92 8.28 -5.73
N VAL A 85 -7.89 7.51 -5.23
CA VAL A 85 -8.30 6.22 -5.81
C VAL A 85 -9.54 6.47 -6.66
N THR A 86 -9.54 5.98 -7.89
CA THR A 86 -10.59 6.23 -8.88
C THR A 86 -11.57 5.09 -9.03
N LEU A 87 -11.18 3.85 -8.74
CA LEU A 87 -12.09 2.70 -8.75
C LEU A 87 -11.77 1.81 -7.56
N ALA A 88 -12.79 1.17 -7.01
CA ALA A 88 -12.58 0.02 -6.14
C ALA A 88 -12.28 -1.20 -7.02
N VAL A 89 -11.20 -1.90 -6.70
CA VAL A 89 -10.91 -3.21 -7.30
C VAL A 89 -10.76 -4.22 -6.18
N VAL A 90 -11.57 -5.27 -6.24
CA VAL A 90 -11.47 -6.42 -5.35
C VAL A 90 -10.89 -7.58 -6.15
N ASP A 91 -9.69 -8.03 -5.77
CA ASP A 91 -9.05 -9.22 -6.35
C ASP A 91 -9.34 -10.41 -5.44
N PHE A 92 -9.87 -11.48 -6.01
CA PHE A 92 -10.32 -12.67 -5.31
C PHE A 92 -9.44 -13.86 -5.67
N ASP A 93 -8.95 -14.55 -4.64
CA ASP A 93 -8.27 -15.84 -4.73
C ASP A 93 -9.07 -16.87 -3.93
N CYS A 94 -10.18 -17.34 -4.51
CA CYS A 94 -11.23 -18.11 -3.81
C CYS A 94 -11.16 -19.61 -4.10
N GLU A 95 -11.72 -20.39 -3.18
CA GLU A 95 -11.86 -21.84 -3.31
C GLU A 95 -13.22 -22.25 -3.88
N GLU A 96 -14.28 -21.47 -3.62
CA GLU A 96 -15.66 -21.83 -3.94
C GLU A 96 -16.34 -20.82 -4.87
N GLN A 97 -16.84 -21.28 -6.02
CA GLN A 97 -17.58 -20.45 -6.98
C GLN A 97 -18.91 -19.94 -6.40
N SER A 98 -19.61 -20.77 -5.63
CA SER A 98 -20.89 -20.43 -4.98
C SER A 98 -20.79 -19.22 -4.06
N ALA A 99 -19.66 -19.06 -3.36
CA ALA A 99 -19.42 -17.92 -2.49
C ALA A 99 -19.24 -16.62 -3.30
N LEU A 100 -18.52 -16.67 -4.42
CA LEU A 100 -18.40 -15.55 -5.36
C LEU A 100 -19.75 -15.19 -5.96
N ASP A 101 -20.50 -16.18 -6.45
CA ASP A 101 -21.82 -15.98 -7.07
C ASP A 101 -22.82 -15.35 -6.08
N SER A 102 -22.81 -15.82 -4.83
CA SER A 102 -23.65 -15.27 -3.76
C SER A 102 -23.30 -13.81 -3.45
N TRP A 103 -22.00 -13.48 -3.43
CA TRP A 103 -21.56 -12.12 -3.20
C TRP A 103 -21.92 -11.18 -4.38
N LEU A 104 -21.69 -11.62 -5.62
CA LEU A 104 -22.10 -10.91 -6.84
C LEU A 104 -23.62 -10.68 -6.87
N ALA A 105 -24.42 -11.69 -6.52
CA ALA A 105 -25.86 -11.54 -6.38
C ALA A 105 -26.25 -10.47 -5.35
N GLY A 106 -25.53 -10.41 -4.22
CA GLY A 106 -25.69 -9.34 -3.22
C GLY A 106 -25.38 -7.95 -3.77
N LEU A 107 -24.37 -7.80 -4.63
CA LEU A 107 -24.09 -6.51 -5.30
C LEU A 107 -25.22 -6.11 -6.24
N ARG A 108 -25.73 -7.06 -7.05
CA ARG A 108 -26.89 -6.81 -7.95
C ARG A 108 -28.14 -6.41 -7.18
N GLN A 109 -28.45 -7.11 -6.08
CA GLN A 109 -29.61 -6.79 -5.23
C GLN A 109 -29.53 -5.38 -4.64
N ARG A 110 -28.31 -4.90 -4.36
CA ARG A 110 -28.06 -3.53 -3.91
C ARG A 110 -28.05 -2.50 -5.05
N GLY A 111 -28.19 -2.95 -6.30
CA GLY A 111 -28.15 -2.09 -7.49
C GLY A 111 -26.80 -1.43 -7.71
N LEU A 112 -25.69 -2.06 -7.28
CA LEU A 112 -24.35 -1.49 -7.44
C LEU A 112 -23.79 -1.76 -8.82
N TRP A 113 -23.18 -0.77 -9.44
CA TRP A 113 -22.46 -0.94 -10.69
C TRP A 113 -21.17 -1.73 -10.47
N PHE A 114 -20.95 -2.79 -11.24
CA PHE A 114 -19.65 -3.44 -11.31
C PHE A 114 -19.37 -4.10 -12.67
N VAL A 115 -18.07 -4.36 -12.90
CA VAL A 115 -17.58 -5.29 -13.92
C VAL A 115 -16.80 -6.40 -13.21
N ALA A 116 -17.20 -7.65 -13.41
CA ALA A 116 -16.56 -8.83 -12.83
C ALA A 116 -15.96 -9.70 -13.94
N TYR A 117 -14.70 -10.11 -13.79
CA TYR A 117 -14.04 -10.93 -14.81
C TYR A 117 -13.00 -11.89 -14.23
N PRO A 118 -12.77 -13.05 -14.89
CA PRO A 118 -11.73 -13.98 -14.49
C PRO A 118 -10.35 -13.42 -14.80
N THR A 119 -9.40 -13.67 -13.89
CA THR A 119 -7.99 -13.29 -14.11
C THR A 119 -7.23 -14.33 -14.93
N HIS A 120 -6.02 -13.99 -15.37
CA HIS A 120 -5.11 -14.89 -16.11
C HIS A 120 -4.93 -16.29 -15.49
N SER A 121 -4.98 -16.38 -14.16
CA SER A 121 -4.73 -17.62 -13.42
C SER A 121 -6.01 -18.34 -12.99
N TYR A 122 -7.17 -17.94 -13.50
CA TYR A 122 -8.42 -18.68 -13.28
C TYR A 122 -8.32 -20.09 -13.86
N GLY A 123 -8.84 -21.10 -13.16
CA GLY A 123 -8.78 -22.50 -13.57
C GLY A 123 -7.49 -23.24 -13.23
N GLN A 124 -6.57 -22.61 -12.48
CA GLN A 124 -5.40 -23.31 -11.94
C GLN A 124 -5.78 -24.30 -10.84
N PRO A 125 -5.03 -25.42 -10.65
CA PRO A 125 -5.38 -26.44 -9.65
C PRO A 125 -5.45 -25.92 -8.21
N THR A 126 -4.64 -24.91 -7.88
CA THR A 126 -4.62 -24.27 -6.57
C THR A 126 -5.36 -22.93 -6.65
N LYS A 127 -6.44 -22.81 -5.87
CA LYS A 127 -7.38 -21.68 -5.89
C LYS A 127 -7.92 -21.45 -7.31
N PRO A 128 -8.82 -22.33 -7.77
CA PRO A 128 -9.28 -22.32 -9.15
C PRO A 128 -10.08 -21.07 -9.50
N ILE A 129 -10.69 -20.42 -8.50
CA ILE A 129 -11.53 -19.25 -8.71
C ILE A 129 -10.72 -17.99 -8.46
N ARG A 130 -10.19 -17.39 -9.53
CA ARG A 130 -9.47 -16.12 -9.47
C ARG A 130 -10.16 -15.04 -10.28
N TYR A 131 -10.69 -14.05 -9.61
CA TYR A 131 -11.61 -13.07 -10.18
C TYR A 131 -11.25 -11.66 -9.75
N ARG A 132 -11.55 -10.68 -10.60
CA ARG A 132 -11.56 -9.26 -10.21
C ARG A 132 -12.95 -8.70 -10.36
N VAL A 133 -13.31 -7.86 -9.41
CA VAL A 133 -14.54 -7.08 -9.47
C VAL A 133 -14.18 -5.61 -9.30
N VAL A 134 -14.49 -4.85 -10.35
CA VAL A 134 -14.24 -3.41 -10.44
C VAL A 134 -15.55 -2.69 -10.18
N LEU A 135 -15.57 -1.83 -9.17
CA LEU A 135 -16.73 -1.01 -8.83
C LEU A 135 -16.33 0.46 -8.91
N PRO A 136 -17.07 1.29 -9.67
CA PRO A 136 -16.73 2.68 -9.75
C PRO A 136 -17.25 3.45 -8.54
N PHE A 137 -16.52 4.50 -8.16
CA PHE A 137 -16.98 5.45 -7.16
C PHE A 137 -17.88 6.50 -7.81
N SER A 138 -18.68 7.24 -7.03
CA SER A 138 -19.42 8.40 -7.54
C SER A 138 -18.51 9.56 -7.89
N GLU A 139 -17.34 9.62 -7.23
CA GLU A 139 -16.25 10.55 -7.49
C GLU A 139 -14.88 9.93 -7.08
N PRO A 140 -13.74 10.43 -7.56
CA PRO A 140 -12.44 9.96 -7.07
C PRO A 140 -12.25 10.19 -5.56
N VAL A 141 -11.85 9.16 -4.82
CA VAL A 141 -11.67 9.19 -3.36
C VAL A 141 -10.32 9.83 -3.02
N ALA A 142 -10.34 10.99 -2.35
CA ALA A 142 -9.14 11.69 -1.89
C ALA A 142 -8.45 10.94 -0.74
N VAL A 143 -7.38 10.19 -1.03
CA VAL A 143 -6.73 9.36 -0.02
C VAL A 143 -5.89 10.19 0.95
N GLY A 144 -5.29 11.30 0.51
CA GLY A 144 -4.45 12.19 1.34
C GLY A 144 -3.12 11.56 1.82
N SER A 145 -3.09 10.25 2.08
CA SER A 145 -1.88 9.44 2.23
C SER A 145 -2.16 7.95 1.95
N PRO A 146 -1.11 7.17 1.68
CA PRO A 146 -1.22 5.71 1.59
C PRO A 146 -1.83 5.03 2.82
N SER A 147 -1.43 5.46 4.02
CA SER A 147 -1.89 4.85 5.27
C SER A 147 -3.37 5.12 5.52
N ARG A 148 -3.88 6.31 5.18
CA ARG A 148 -5.31 6.60 5.31
C ARG A 148 -6.15 5.64 4.46
N TRP A 149 -5.71 5.39 3.23
CA TRP A 149 -6.34 4.39 2.38
C TRP A 149 -6.25 3.00 3.02
N ALA A 150 -5.04 2.53 3.32
CA ALA A 150 -4.82 1.16 3.77
C ALA A 150 -5.46 0.84 5.13
N ASP A 151 -5.48 1.79 6.06
CA ASP A 151 -5.83 1.56 7.47
C ASP A 151 -7.22 2.05 7.84
N SER A 152 -7.85 2.91 7.02
CA SER A 152 -9.17 3.50 7.34
C SER A 152 -10.19 3.36 6.21
N LEU A 153 -9.87 3.81 5.00
CA LEU A 153 -10.83 3.80 3.89
C LEU A 153 -11.02 2.39 3.31
N TRP A 154 -9.94 1.64 3.10
CA TRP A 154 -10.02 0.28 2.57
C TRP A 154 -10.80 -0.68 3.48
N PRO A 155 -10.55 -0.75 4.81
CA PRO A 155 -11.37 -1.56 5.70
C PRO A 155 -12.85 -1.17 5.67
N ARG A 156 -13.15 0.14 5.60
CA ARG A 156 -14.53 0.65 5.49
C ARG A 156 -15.20 0.22 4.19
N LEU A 157 -14.46 0.24 3.08
CA LEU A 157 -14.93 -0.28 1.80
C LEU A 157 -15.24 -1.77 1.89
N MET A 158 -14.32 -2.59 2.41
CA MET A 158 -14.53 -4.03 2.56
C MET A 158 -15.74 -4.34 3.46
N ASP A 159 -15.92 -3.62 4.56
CA ASP A 159 -17.09 -3.73 5.43
C ASP A 159 -18.38 -3.40 4.68
N SER A 160 -18.41 -2.27 3.95
CA SER A 160 -19.58 -1.86 3.16
C SER A 160 -19.94 -2.84 2.03
N LEU A 161 -18.96 -3.62 1.56
CA LEU A 161 -19.15 -4.66 0.54
C LEU A 161 -19.49 -6.03 1.16
N GLY A 162 -19.60 -6.13 2.48
CA GLY A 162 -19.88 -7.39 3.18
C GLY A 162 -18.69 -8.36 3.24
N LEU A 163 -17.48 -7.88 2.95
CA LEU A 163 -16.26 -8.69 2.89
C LEU A 163 -15.46 -8.68 4.20
N ALA A 164 -15.70 -7.73 5.10
CA ALA A 164 -15.00 -7.66 6.39
C ALA A 164 -15.28 -8.88 7.29
N SER A 165 -16.50 -9.41 7.24
CA SER A 165 -16.94 -10.58 8.03
C SER A 165 -16.69 -11.93 7.34
N GLN A 166 -16.36 -11.94 6.04
CA GLN A 166 -16.25 -13.16 5.24
C GLN A 166 -14.80 -13.65 5.08
N ALA A 167 -13.95 -13.52 6.11
CA ALA A 167 -12.53 -13.90 6.06
C ALA A 167 -12.25 -15.42 6.00
N THR A 168 -13.21 -16.24 5.54
CA THR A 168 -13.05 -17.67 5.29
C THR A 168 -12.36 -17.92 3.95
N ALA A 169 -11.73 -19.08 3.77
CA ALA A 169 -11.08 -19.45 2.50
C ALA A 169 -12.04 -19.46 1.30
N ALA A 170 -13.34 -19.63 1.54
CA ALA A 170 -14.38 -19.65 0.50
C ALA A 170 -14.47 -18.35 -0.31
N LEU A 171 -14.34 -17.17 0.32
CA LEU A 171 -14.38 -15.87 -0.37
C LEU A 171 -13.48 -14.86 0.34
N LYS A 172 -12.26 -14.67 -0.17
CA LYS A 172 -11.29 -13.76 0.45
C LYS A 172 -10.71 -12.79 -0.56
N ALA A 173 -10.93 -11.49 -0.29
CA ALA A 173 -10.25 -10.42 -1.01
C ALA A 173 -8.74 -10.42 -0.69
N ASP A 174 -7.89 -10.20 -1.70
CA ASP A 174 -6.45 -10.05 -1.55
C ASP A 174 -6.16 -8.83 -0.64
N PRO A 175 -5.54 -9.01 0.55
CA PRO A 175 -5.22 -7.90 1.44
C PRO A 175 -4.23 -6.90 0.82
N ALA A 176 -3.50 -7.27 -0.24
CA ALA A 176 -2.62 -6.35 -0.96
C ALA A 176 -3.39 -5.31 -1.78
N CYS A 177 -4.70 -5.46 -1.99
CA CYS A 177 -5.54 -4.43 -2.65
C CYS A 177 -5.63 -3.12 -1.85
N LYS A 178 -5.23 -3.12 -0.58
CA LYS A 178 -5.09 -1.91 0.24
C LYS A 178 -3.89 -1.02 -0.15
N ASP A 179 -3.03 -1.46 -1.07
CA ASP A 179 -1.95 -0.63 -1.61
C ASP A 179 -2.47 0.24 -2.75
N VAL A 180 -2.38 1.56 -2.62
CA VAL A 180 -2.88 2.52 -3.63
C VAL A 180 -2.21 2.32 -5.00
N ALA A 181 -0.90 1.99 -5.02
CA ALA A 181 -0.13 1.74 -6.22
C ALA A 181 -0.16 0.25 -6.65
N ARG A 182 -1.16 -0.52 -6.21
CA ARG A 182 -1.31 -1.92 -6.62
C ARG A 182 -1.56 -1.99 -8.13
N LEU A 183 -0.85 -2.89 -8.79
CA LEU A 183 -1.08 -3.21 -10.19
C LEU A 183 -2.17 -4.26 -10.30
N TYR A 184 -3.17 -3.96 -11.12
CA TYR A 184 -4.16 -4.92 -11.57
C TYR A 184 -3.91 -5.17 -13.05
N TYR A 185 -3.55 -6.39 -13.40
CA TYR A 185 -3.33 -6.73 -14.80
C TYR A 185 -4.65 -6.67 -15.55
N LEU A 186 -4.63 -6.14 -16.77
CA LEU A 186 -5.80 -6.19 -17.65
C LEU A 186 -6.20 -7.66 -17.92
N PRO A 187 -7.49 -7.89 -18.24
CA PRO A 187 -8.01 -9.22 -18.53
C PRO A 187 -7.13 -9.97 -19.53
N SER A 188 -6.80 -11.21 -19.20
CA SER A 188 -6.06 -12.11 -20.08
C SER A 188 -6.36 -13.55 -19.73
N TRP A 189 -6.08 -14.44 -20.67
CA TRP A 189 -6.38 -15.86 -20.52
C TRP A 189 -5.17 -16.73 -20.87
N ASN A 190 -4.90 -17.74 -20.03
CA ASN A 190 -3.92 -18.76 -20.36
C ASN A 190 -4.58 -19.91 -21.10
N PRO A 191 -4.29 -20.12 -22.40
CA PRO A 191 -4.92 -21.19 -23.17
C PRO A 191 -4.54 -22.60 -22.68
N SER A 192 -3.53 -22.75 -21.81
CA SER A 192 -3.20 -24.03 -21.19
C SER A 192 -4.10 -24.41 -20.02
N ASN A 193 -4.94 -23.48 -19.53
CA ASN A 193 -5.90 -23.78 -18.47
C ASN A 193 -7.02 -24.67 -19.03
N ALA A 194 -7.18 -25.86 -18.47
CA ALA A 194 -8.19 -26.83 -18.90
C ALA A 194 -9.63 -26.41 -18.57
N THR A 195 -9.81 -25.52 -17.59
CA THR A 195 -11.13 -25.03 -17.20
C THR A 195 -11.56 -23.92 -18.16
N PRO A 196 -12.75 -24.00 -18.77
CA PRO A 196 -13.26 -22.94 -19.62
C PRO A 196 -13.31 -21.60 -18.88
N ARG A 197 -12.91 -20.53 -19.57
CA ARG A 197 -13.01 -19.17 -19.05
C ARG A 197 -14.49 -18.76 -18.97
N PRO A 198 -15.00 -18.34 -17.80
CA PRO A 198 -16.33 -17.76 -17.73
C PRO A 198 -16.40 -16.43 -18.50
N ALA A 199 -17.58 -16.11 -19.03
CA ALA A 199 -17.81 -14.78 -19.58
C ALA A 199 -17.70 -13.72 -18.47
N PRO A 200 -17.12 -12.53 -18.75
CA PRO A 200 -17.20 -11.42 -17.82
C PRO A 200 -18.66 -11.00 -17.61
N GLU A 201 -18.96 -10.45 -16.44
CA GLU A 201 -20.25 -9.88 -16.09
C GLU A 201 -20.12 -8.36 -16.00
N HIS A 202 -21.04 -7.63 -16.62
CA HIS A 202 -21.23 -6.21 -16.41
C HIS A 202 -22.65 -5.97 -15.92
N HIS A 203 -22.75 -5.44 -14.71
CA HIS A 203 -24.02 -5.02 -14.15
C HIS A 203 -24.01 -3.50 -14.07
N GLN A 204 -24.84 -2.85 -14.88
CA GLN A 204 -25.02 -1.40 -14.82
C GLN A 204 -25.96 -1.06 -13.65
N GLY A 205 -25.51 -0.15 -12.79
CA GLY A 205 -26.21 0.24 -11.57
C GLY A 205 -25.72 1.58 -11.06
N GLN A 206 -25.83 1.82 -9.76
CA GLN A 206 -25.31 3.02 -9.12
C GLN A 206 -23.84 2.85 -8.75
N PRO A 207 -22.99 3.86 -8.94
CA PRO A 207 -21.63 3.84 -8.41
C PRO A 207 -21.64 3.84 -6.88
N LEU A 208 -20.52 3.45 -6.29
CA LEU A 208 -20.30 3.54 -4.85
C LEU A 208 -20.27 5.02 -4.41
N ASP A 209 -21.28 5.43 -3.65
CA ASP A 209 -21.38 6.79 -3.12
C ASP A 209 -20.25 7.08 -2.12
N VAL A 210 -19.30 7.93 -2.54
CA VAL A 210 -18.13 8.34 -1.74
C VAL A 210 -18.52 9.09 -0.49
N GLU A 211 -19.52 9.96 -0.55
CA GLU A 211 -19.94 10.76 0.58
C GLU A 211 -20.62 9.86 1.63
N ALA A 212 -21.52 8.98 1.20
CA ALA A 212 -22.15 8.01 2.10
C ALA A 212 -21.13 7.04 2.71
N LEU A 213 -20.15 6.59 1.92
CA LEU A 213 -19.20 5.57 2.34
C LEU A 213 -18.07 6.13 3.21
N PHE A 214 -17.52 7.28 2.81
CA PHE A 214 -16.28 7.85 3.38
C PHE A 214 -16.44 9.26 3.93
N GLY A 215 -17.54 9.97 3.69
CA GLY A 215 -17.71 11.38 4.06
C GLY A 215 -17.26 11.73 5.49
N PRO A 216 -17.67 10.99 6.53
CA PRO A 216 -17.19 11.22 7.90
C PRO A 216 -15.66 11.06 8.05
N LEU A 217 -15.08 10.05 7.39
CA LEU A 217 -13.64 9.78 7.43
C LEU A 217 -12.86 10.82 6.62
N LEU A 218 -13.42 11.30 5.51
CA LEU A 218 -12.82 12.30 4.62
C LEU A 218 -12.75 13.69 5.26
N ARG A 219 -13.76 14.05 6.06
CA ARG A 219 -13.81 15.30 6.84
C ARG A 219 -12.85 15.34 8.03
N GLN A 220 -12.41 14.19 8.53
CA GLN A 220 -11.42 14.17 9.61
C GLN A 220 -10.10 14.78 9.09
N PRO A 221 -9.52 15.73 9.83
CA PRO A 221 -8.23 16.30 9.46
C PRO A 221 -7.21 15.16 9.43
N PHE A 222 -6.60 14.98 8.28
CA PHE A 222 -5.50 14.04 8.11
C PHE A 222 -4.24 14.86 7.92
N ALA A 223 -3.17 14.59 8.67
CA ALA A 223 -1.91 15.27 8.39
C ALA A 223 -1.48 14.91 6.98
N ARG A 224 -1.32 15.92 6.12
CA ARG A 224 -0.82 15.74 4.75
C ARG A 224 0.41 14.85 4.79
N TYR A 225 0.59 14.02 3.75
CA TYR A 225 1.83 13.27 3.56
C TYR A 225 3.03 14.17 3.86
N VAL A 226 3.68 13.96 5.01
CA VAL A 226 4.94 14.62 5.31
C VAL A 226 5.95 13.92 4.42
N GLU A 227 6.56 14.65 3.51
CA GLU A 227 7.58 14.09 2.63
C GLU A 227 8.62 13.35 3.46
N ARG A 228 8.96 12.14 3.00
CA ARG A 228 10.02 11.38 3.62
C ARG A 228 11.32 12.19 3.52
N PRO A 229 12.04 12.44 4.63
CA PRO A 229 13.37 13.03 4.57
C PRO A 229 14.24 12.20 3.61
N SER A 230 15.04 12.85 2.76
CA SER A 230 15.95 12.09 1.90
C SER A 230 16.91 11.27 2.76
N GLU A 231 17.33 10.09 2.27
CA GLU A 231 18.21 9.17 3.02
C GLU A 231 19.50 9.85 3.48
N GLN A 232 19.98 10.83 2.71
CA GLN A 232 21.16 11.66 3.04
C GLN A 232 20.98 12.53 4.29
N HIS A 233 19.75 12.84 4.71
CA HIS A 233 19.46 13.72 5.85
C HIS A 233 19.20 12.98 7.17
N VAL A 234 19.28 11.63 7.20
CA VAL A 234 18.81 10.84 8.35
C VAL A 234 19.92 10.12 9.10
N THR A 235 21.09 9.99 8.48
CA THR A 235 22.30 9.51 9.16
C THR A 235 22.96 10.66 9.91
N GLY A 236 23.33 10.41 11.15
CA GLY A 236 24.14 11.37 11.90
C GLY A 236 25.63 11.17 11.64
N ALA A 237 26.46 12.06 12.18
CA ALA A 237 27.90 12.01 11.98
C ALA A 237 28.64 11.30 13.13
N VAL A 238 27.96 11.02 14.25
CA VAL A 238 28.60 10.55 15.48
C VAL A 238 28.82 9.03 15.42
N PRO A 239 30.06 8.55 15.61
CA PRO A 239 30.35 7.13 15.75
C PRO A 239 29.63 6.52 16.95
N VAL A 240 29.34 5.22 16.87
CA VAL A 240 28.49 4.54 17.85
C VAL A 240 29.29 3.60 18.73
N ASP A 241 29.01 3.60 20.04
CA ASP A 241 29.43 2.54 20.95
C ASP A 241 28.61 1.26 20.70
N LEU A 242 29.25 0.24 20.14
CA LEU A 242 28.63 -1.05 19.83
C LEU A 242 28.08 -1.76 21.09
N GLN A 243 28.68 -1.56 22.27
CA GLN A 243 28.15 -2.14 23.51
C GLN A 243 26.87 -1.44 23.94
N ALA A 244 26.81 -0.11 23.80
CA ALA A 244 25.59 0.65 24.04
C ALA A 244 24.46 0.22 23.09
N ILE A 245 24.74 -0.08 21.82
CA ILE A 245 23.75 -0.62 20.89
C ILE A 245 23.28 -2.01 21.32
N ARG A 246 24.19 -2.94 21.65
CA ARG A 246 23.80 -4.26 22.17
C ARG A 246 22.87 -4.13 23.37
N LYS A 247 23.16 -3.22 24.29
CA LYS A 247 22.30 -2.95 25.45
C LYS A 247 20.91 -2.45 25.03
N ARG A 248 20.81 -1.54 24.06
CA ARG A 248 19.53 -1.04 23.53
C ARG A 248 18.73 -2.12 22.82
N LEU A 249 19.38 -3.00 22.04
CA LEU A 249 18.73 -4.09 21.32
C LEU A 249 18.06 -5.12 22.25
N ARG A 250 18.60 -5.34 23.46
CA ARG A 250 18.02 -6.26 24.46
C ARG A 250 16.58 -5.94 24.90
N ARG A 251 16.07 -4.74 24.59
CA ARG A 251 14.67 -4.38 24.88
C ARG A 251 13.66 -5.12 23.99
N PHE A 252 14.09 -5.64 22.85
CA PHE A 252 13.23 -6.39 21.95
C PHE A 252 12.93 -7.78 22.51
N ARG A 253 11.65 -8.17 22.48
CA ARG A 253 11.16 -9.45 23.03
C ARG A 253 10.46 -10.32 21.99
N ARG A 254 10.20 -9.79 20.80
CA ARG A 254 9.55 -10.56 19.73
C ARG A 254 10.48 -11.66 19.23
N LYS A 255 9.91 -12.84 18.95
CA LYS A 255 10.68 -14.03 18.54
C LYS A 255 11.58 -13.78 17.32
N ASP A 256 11.05 -13.11 16.30
CA ASP A 256 11.78 -12.76 15.08
C ASP A 256 12.97 -11.81 15.36
N TYR A 257 12.76 -10.83 16.23
CA TYR A 257 13.82 -9.91 16.65
C TYR A 257 14.91 -10.62 17.47
N CYS A 258 14.53 -11.47 18.43
CA CYS A 258 15.47 -12.24 19.24
C CYS A 258 16.32 -13.17 18.38
N GLN A 259 15.73 -13.82 17.37
CA GLN A 259 16.46 -14.67 16.44
C GLN A 259 17.49 -13.89 15.61
N ALA A 260 17.09 -12.74 15.06
CA ALA A 260 18.02 -11.88 14.31
C ALA A 260 19.19 -11.37 15.18
N ILE A 261 18.92 -11.00 16.45
CA ILE A 261 19.96 -10.60 17.40
C ILE A 261 20.91 -11.77 17.70
N ALA A 262 20.39 -12.97 17.91
CA ALA A 262 21.22 -14.15 18.17
C ALA A 262 22.14 -14.49 16.99
N GLN A 263 21.61 -14.47 15.76
CA GLN A 263 22.40 -14.67 14.53
C GLN A 263 23.49 -13.60 14.39
N MET A 264 23.12 -12.33 14.62
CA MET A 264 24.05 -11.20 14.61
C MET A 264 25.19 -11.36 15.62
N ASP A 265 24.89 -11.70 16.87
CA ASP A 265 25.89 -11.88 17.92
C ASP A 265 26.79 -13.11 17.65
N ALA A 266 26.23 -14.18 17.09
CA ALA A 266 26.97 -15.37 16.68
C ALA A 266 27.85 -15.12 15.44
N GLY A 267 27.52 -14.13 14.61
CA GLY A 267 28.13 -13.92 13.30
C GLY A 267 27.61 -14.89 12.24
N GLU A 268 26.41 -15.42 12.44
CA GLU A 268 25.74 -16.32 11.51
C GLU A 268 25.00 -15.54 10.41
N VAL A 269 24.65 -16.22 9.33
CA VAL A 269 23.90 -15.65 8.22
C VAL A 269 22.51 -15.20 8.69
N LEU A 270 22.12 -13.96 8.38
CA LEU A 270 20.82 -13.39 8.74
C LEU A 270 19.71 -13.99 7.88
N ILE A 271 19.13 -15.09 8.35
CA ILE A 271 18.02 -15.79 7.69
C ILE A 271 16.88 -15.97 8.69
N LEU A 272 15.72 -15.42 8.36
CA LEU A 272 14.48 -15.61 9.10
C LEU A 272 13.48 -16.32 8.20
N ASP A 273 12.87 -17.40 8.71
CA ASP A 273 11.92 -18.24 7.96
C ASP A 273 12.44 -18.68 6.58
N GLY A 274 13.74 -18.98 6.49
CA GLY A 274 14.40 -19.38 5.24
C GLY A 274 14.64 -18.22 4.24
N GLN A 275 14.38 -16.97 4.63
CA GLN A 275 14.44 -15.81 3.74
C GLN A 275 15.47 -14.77 4.22
N ARG A 276 16.51 -14.53 3.41
CA ARG A 276 17.56 -13.53 3.70
C ARG A 276 17.03 -12.10 3.85
N HIS A 277 16.10 -11.72 2.97
CA HIS A 277 15.61 -10.35 2.89
C HIS A 277 14.79 -9.99 4.13
N LEU A 278 14.11 -10.97 4.73
CA LEU A 278 13.47 -10.80 6.03
C LEU A 278 14.51 -10.57 7.13
N GLY A 279 15.62 -11.30 7.12
CA GLY A 279 16.74 -11.12 8.05
C GLY A 279 17.32 -9.70 7.99
N ILE A 280 17.70 -9.22 6.80
CA ILE A 280 18.23 -7.86 6.60
C ILE A 280 17.19 -6.81 7.01
N ASN A 281 15.95 -6.92 6.53
CA ASN A 281 14.89 -5.95 6.86
C ASN A 281 14.62 -5.87 8.37
N ARG A 282 14.71 -6.99 9.08
CA ARG A 282 14.51 -7.03 10.54
C ARG A 282 15.69 -6.41 11.28
N LEU A 283 16.93 -6.69 10.86
CA LEU A 283 18.11 -6.03 11.41
C LEU A 283 18.02 -4.51 11.26
N THR A 284 17.79 -4.02 10.03
CA THR A 284 17.77 -2.58 9.74
C THR A 284 16.63 -1.86 10.44
N GLU A 285 15.44 -2.48 10.55
CA GLU A 285 14.32 -1.98 11.34
C GLU A 285 14.67 -1.85 12.83
N MET A 286 15.30 -2.87 13.43
CA MET A 286 15.68 -2.85 14.84
C MET A 286 16.73 -1.76 15.13
N LEU A 287 17.76 -1.68 14.29
CA LEU A 287 18.82 -0.68 14.40
C LEU A 287 18.25 0.74 14.27
N ALA A 288 17.38 0.99 13.29
CA ALA A 288 16.73 2.29 13.11
C ALA A 288 15.93 2.71 14.35
N ARG A 289 15.25 1.75 15.02
CA ARG A 289 14.46 2.05 16.23
C ARG A 289 15.31 2.38 17.45
N VAL A 290 16.51 1.81 17.58
CA VAL A 290 17.41 2.05 18.73
C VAL A 290 18.36 3.22 18.52
N ALA A 291 18.55 3.63 17.26
CA ALA A 291 19.41 4.72 16.88
C ALA A 291 19.00 6.06 17.52
N ALA A 292 19.99 6.84 17.93
CA ALA A 292 19.82 8.25 18.19
C ALA A 292 19.98 9.05 16.87
N PRO A 293 19.36 10.25 16.77
CA PRO A 293 19.36 11.03 15.53
C PRO A 293 20.77 11.39 15.00
N ASP A 294 21.72 11.61 15.90
CA ASP A 294 23.09 12.02 15.64
C ASP A 294 24.06 10.85 15.35
N GLU A 295 23.61 9.61 15.56
CA GLU A 295 24.42 8.41 15.32
C GLU A 295 24.48 8.02 13.84
N SER A 296 25.69 7.68 13.36
CA SER A 296 25.96 7.22 12.00
C SER A 296 25.36 5.84 11.72
N SER A 297 24.66 5.71 10.59
CA SER A 297 24.11 4.44 10.12
C SER A 297 25.19 3.39 9.81
N GLU A 298 26.34 3.80 9.27
CA GLU A 298 27.47 2.89 9.03
C GLU A 298 28.02 2.33 10.35
N SER A 299 28.19 3.20 11.35
CA SER A 299 28.65 2.80 12.68
C SER A 299 27.64 1.91 13.41
N LEU A 300 26.34 2.16 13.23
CA LEU A 300 25.28 1.29 13.73
C LEU A 300 25.32 -0.09 13.09
N LEU A 301 25.49 -0.14 11.77
CA LEU A 301 25.46 -1.38 11.01
C LEU A 301 26.67 -2.28 11.30
N ALA A 302 27.79 -1.69 11.70
CA ALA A 302 29.02 -2.41 12.07
C ALA A 302 28.81 -3.46 13.18
N ILE A 303 27.78 -3.33 14.03
CA ILE A 303 27.43 -4.37 15.01
C ILE A 303 27.11 -5.73 14.36
N ALA A 304 26.64 -5.72 13.11
CA ALA A 304 26.25 -6.90 12.34
C ALA A 304 27.28 -7.30 11.28
N GLN A 305 28.48 -6.70 11.27
CA GLN A 305 29.52 -6.93 10.27
C GLN A 305 29.74 -8.42 10.00
N ARG A 306 30.00 -9.22 11.04
CA ARG A 306 30.30 -10.65 10.92
C ARG A 306 29.19 -11.43 10.21
N SER A 307 27.93 -11.11 10.49
CA SER A 307 26.78 -11.76 9.86
C SER A 307 26.55 -11.30 8.42
N LEU A 308 26.81 -10.03 8.12
CA LEU A 308 26.75 -9.50 6.76
C LEU A 308 27.87 -10.07 5.88
N ASP A 309 29.07 -10.24 6.44
CA ASP A 309 30.20 -10.89 5.76
C ASP A 309 29.91 -12.37 5.46
N ALA A 310 29.29 -13.08 6.43
CA ALA A 310 28.85 -14.46 6.24
C ALA A 310 27.83 -14.58 5.11
N LEU A 311 26.88 -13.62 5.03
CA LEU A 311 25.90 -13.56 3.95
C LEU A 311 26.54 -13.19 2.60
N ALA A 312 27.46 -12.22 2.58
CA ALA A 312 28.20 -11.82 1.37
C ALA A 312 29.05 -12.97 0.81
N SER A 313 29.59 -13.83 1.68
CA SER A 313 30.33 -15.03 1.28
C SER A 313 29.45 -16.05 0.55
N LEU A 314 28.16 -16.13 0.90
CA LEU A 314 27.17 -16.97 0.20
C LEU A 314 26.68 -16.32 -1.10
N GLU A 315 26.72 -14.99 -1.20
CA GLU A 315 26.23 -14.21 -2.34
C GLU A 315 27.29 -13.22 -2.88
N PRO A 316 28.42 -13.68 -3.45
CA PRO A 316 29.55 -12.80 -3.79
C PRO A 316 29.24 -11.73 -4.84
N SER A 317 28.19 -11.93 -5.63
CA SER A 317 27.75 -10.99 -6.67
C SER A 317 26.89 -9.83 -6.15
N ARG A 318 26.60 -9.79 -4.85
CA ARG A 318 25.73 -8.77 -4.24
C ARG A 318 26.47 -7.84 -3.30
N ASP A 319 26.11 -6.57 -3.36
CA ASP A 319 26.46 -5.55 -2.38
C ASP A 319 25.58 -5.70 -1.11
N VAL A 320 25.84 -6.75 -0.32
CA VAL A 320 25.06 -7.03 0.91
C VAL A 320 25.18 -5.89 1.92
N TRP A 321 26.37 -5.31 2.07
CA TRP A 321 26.61 -4.20 2.98
C TRP A 321 25.81 -2.96 2.56
N GLY A 322 25.90 -2.53 1.31
CA GLY A 322 25.14 -1.38 0.83
C GLY A 322 23.63 -1.64 0.77
N GLU A 323 23.18 -2.88 0.51
CA GLU A 323 21.76 -3.26 0.65
C GLU A 323 21.27 -3.02 2.09
N ALA A 324 22.06 -3.44 3.09
CA ALA A 324 21.72 -3.25 4.50
C ALA A 324 21.83 -1.78 4.95
N LEU A 325 22.82 -1.03 4.47
CA LEU A 325 22.98 0.39 4.78
C LEU A 325 21.81 1.22 4.24
N ARG A 326 21.47 1.08 2.96
CA ARG A 326 20.28 1.71 2.35
C ARG A 326 19.00 1.31 3.09
N GLY A 327 18.90 0.03 3.47
CA GLY A 327 17.79 -0.46 4.28
C GLY A 327 17.67 0.23 5.64
N LEU A 328 18.80 0.48 6.31
CA LEU A 328 18.85 1.20 7.59
C LEU A 328 18.48 2.67 7.44
N ASP A 329 19.07 3.37 6.46
CA ASP A 329 18.75 4.78 6.20
C ASP A 329 17.28 4.96 5.83
N GLY A 330 16.76 4.11 4.95
CA GLY A 330 15.34 4.09 4.60
C GLY A 330 14.44 3.81 5.81
N ALA A 331 14.84 2.89 6.70
CA ALA A 331 14.09 2.61 7.92
C ALA A 331 14.10 3.80 8.90
N ARG A 332 15.25 4.47 9.08
CA ARG A 332 15.35 5.70 9.87
C ARG A 332 14.49 6.82 9.28
N ALA A 333 14.57 7.05 7.97
CA ALA A 333 13.79 8.06 7.26
C ALA A 333 12.29 7.86 7.49
N LYS A 334 11.85 6.60 7.43
CA LYS A 334 10.45 6.20 7.67
C LYS A 334 10.02 6.46 9.12
N LEU A 335 10.87 6.14 10.10
CA LEU A 335 10.56 6.40 11.51
C LEU A 335 10.49 7.90 11.80
N GLN A 336 11.40 8.70 11.26
CA GLN A 336 11.35 10.15 11.41
C GLN A 336 10.09 10.74 10.75
N GLN A 337 9.73 10.27 9.55
CA GLN A 337 8.47 10.65 8.89
C GLN A 337 7.26 10.31 9.76
N TRP A 338 7.23 9.12 10.38
CA TRP A 338 6.16 8.75 11.32
C TRP A 338 6.13 9.61 12.56
N ASP A 339 7.28 10.02 13.09
CA ASP A 339 7.35 10.92 14.24
C ASP A 339 6.80 12.31 13.90
N LEU A 340 7.16 12.84 12.74
CA LEU A 340 6.61 14.09 12.21
C LEU A 340 5.10 13.99 11.99
N GLN A 341 4.63 12.89 11.38
CA GLN A 341 3.22 12.64 11.16
C GLN A 341 2.45 12.54 12.50
N ARG A 342 2.97 11.80 13.48
CA ARG A 342 2.36 11.69 14.81
C ARG A 342 2.35 13.01 15.56
N LYS A 343 3.38 13.84 15.41
CA LYS A 343 3.41 15.19 15.96
C LYS A 343 2.34 16.06 15.32
N ALA A 344 2.27 16.09 13.99
CA ALA A 344 1.26 16.84 13.25
C ALA A 344 -0.17 16.39 13.58
N ASN A 345 -0.40 15.08 13.74
CA ASN A 345 -1.69 14.54 14.18
C ASN A 345 -2.07 15.04 15.57
N ARG A 346 -1.15 14.99 16.54
CA ARG A 346 -1.40 15.50 17.91
C ARG A 346 -1.71 17.00 17.92
N GLU A 347 -0.98 17.79 17.14
CA GLU A 347 -1.22 19.23 16.99
C GLU A 347 -2.59 19.50 16.36
N ALA A 348 -2.98 18.71 15.34
CA ALA A 348 -4.30 18.82 14.71
C ALA A 348 -5.44 18.43 15.66
N GLU A 349 -5.27 17.36 16.45
CA GLU A 349 -6.21 16.93 17.49
C GLU A 349 -6.36 18.00 18.57
N GLU A 350 -5.26 18.56 19.06
CA GLU A 350 -5.28 19.63 20.05
C GLU A 350 -5.97 20.89 19.51
N ALA A 351 -5.68 21.30 18.27
CA ALA A 351 -6.34 22.42 17.62
C ALA A 351 -7.85 22.18 17.44
N ALA A 352 -8.26 20.96 17.09
CA ALA A 352 -9.66 20.58 17.00
C ALA A 352 -10.35 20.63 18.38
N TRP A 353 -9.72 20.08 19.41
CA TRP A 353 -10.21 20.16 20.78
C TRP A 353 -10.39 21.60 21.25
N ARG A 354 -9.39 22.47 21.02
CA ARG A 354 -9.46 23.91 21.36
C ARG A 354 -10.63 24.60 20.64
N ARG A 355 -10.87 24.29 19.36
CA ARG A 355 -12.03 24.83 18.61
C ARG A 355 -13.36 24.37 19.23
N THR A 356 -13.48 23.10 19.58
CA THR A 356 -14.70 22.56 20.22
C THR A 356 -14.96 23.22 21.57
N VAL A 357 -13.92 23.39 22.41
CA VAL A 357 -14.05 24.08 23.71
C VAL A 357 -14.49 25.53 23.52
N MET A 358 -13.91 26.26 22.55
CA MET A 358 -14.32 27.64 22.24
C MET A 358 -15.77 27.73 21.76
N LEU A 359 -16.24 26.78 20.93
CA LEU A 359 -17.64 26.71 20.48
C LEU A 359 -18.61 26.45 21.64
N VAL A 360 -18.25 25.58 22.59
CA VAL A 360 -19.06 25.32 23.79
C VAL A 360 -19.08 26.55 24.70
N ALA A 361 -17.93 27.19 24.93
CA ALA A 361 -17.83 28.38 25.78
C ALA A 361 -18.66 29.55 25.23
N THR A 362 -18.60 29.79 23.92
CA THR A 362 -19.37 30.85 23.25
C THR A 362 -20.86 30.55 23.15
N SER A 363 -21.25 29.27 23.07
CA SER A 363 -22.66 28.85 23.09
C SER A 363 -23.32 29.05 24.46
N ASN A 364 -22.57 28.91 25.55
CA ASN A 364 -23.07 29.13 26.92
C ASN A 364 -23.26 30.61 27.27
N HIS A 365 -22.44 31.52 26.72
CA HIS A 365 -22.65 32.97 26.90
C HIS A 365 -23.92 33.50 26.23
N ARG A 366 -24.40 32.86 25.14
CA ARG A 366 -25.66 33.23 24.49
C ARG A 366 -26.92 32.72 25.20
N ARG A 367 -26.82 31.74 26.10
CA ARG A 367 -27.97 31.24 26.89
C ARG A 367 -28.14 31.93 28.25
N GLY A 368 -27.14 32.68 28.72
CA GLY A 368 -27.20 33.43 29.98
C GLY A 368 -27.70 34.87 29.87
N SER A 369 -28.14 35.30 28.68
CA SER A 369 -28.63 36.66 28.41
C SER A 369 -30.05 36.61 27.85
N THR A 370 -30.99 36.21 28.70
CA THR A 370 -32.40 36.59 28.61
C THR A 370 -32.81 37.07 30.02
N PRO A 371 -33.51 38.21 30.12
CA PRO A 371 -33.52 39.10 31.30
C PRO A 371 -34.09 38.51 32.58
#